data_AF-A0A3P9K0L7-F1
#
_entry.id   AF-A0A3P9K0L7-F1
#
_cell.length_a   1.000
_cell.length_b   1.000
_cell.length_c   1.000
_cell.angle_alpha   90.00
_cell.angle_beta   90.00
_cell.angle_gamma   90.00
#
_symmetry.space_group_name_H-M   'P 1'
#
loop_
_entity.id
_entity.type
_entity.pdbx_description
1 polymer ?
#
loop_
_entity_poly.entity_id
_entity_poly.type
_entity_poly.pdbx_seq_one_letter_code
_entity_poly.pdbx_strand_id
1 'polypeptide(L)'
;EHLIFGFFLPCSLAATCLHCSLAAICLHCSLAATCLHCSLAATCLHCSLAATYLHCSMAAICLHCSLAATCLHCSLAATCLHCSMAAICLHCSLAATCLHCSLAATCLHCSLAATCLHCSLAATCLHCSLAATRLHCSLAATHLHCSLAATRLHCSLALFSTCLVVCSFGVFLLIFKSGQKLHFYVMLL
;
A
#
# COMPACT_ATOMS: atom_id res chain seq x y z
N GLU A 1 10.67 -24.63 8.36
CA GLU A 1 10.93 -23.43 7.53
C GLU A 1 10.88 -23.87 6.08
N HIS A 2 10.09 -23.23 5.23
CA HIS A 2 10.07 -23.52 3.80
C HIS A 2 10.72 -22.35 3.07
N LEU A 3 11.94 -22.58 2.57
CA LEU A 3 12.68 -21.70 1.64
C LEU A 3 12.62 -22.35 0.27
N ILE A 4 11.98 -21.68 -0.69
CA ILE A 4 11.92 -22.16 -2.07
C ILE A 4 12.57 -21.12 -2.98
N PHE A 5 13.51 -21.57 -3.81
CA PHE A 5 14.10 -20.80 -4.90
C PHE A 5 13.59 -21.38 -6.22
N GLY A 6 12.72 -20.65 -6.92
CA GLY A 6 12.17 -21.06 -8.21
C GLY A 6 12.81 -20.31 -9.38
N PHE A 7 13.35 -21.04 -10.35
CA PHE A 7 13.81 -20.51 -11.64
C PHE A 7 12.97 -21.16 -12.76
N PHE A 8 12.09 -20.37 -13.38
CA PHE A 8 11.12 -20.69 -14.47
C PHE A 8 9.91 -21.59 -14.14
N LEU A 9 8.80 -21.35 -14.88
CA LEU A 9 7.37 -21.73 -14.68
C LEU A 9 6.58 -20.84 -13.69
N PRO A 10 5.22 -20.84 -13.72
CA PRO A 10 4.41 -20.21 -12.68
C PRO A 10 4.75 -20.85 -11.33
N CYS A 11 5.29 -20.05 -10.40
CA CYS A 11 5.57 -20.47 -9.04
C CYS A 11 4.34 -20.20 -8.18
N SER A 12 3.57 -21.24 -7.89
CA SER A 12 2.46 -21.19 -6.94
C SER A 12 2.76 -22.06 -5.71
N LEU A 13 2.83 -21.45 -4.52
CA LEU A 13 3.00 -22.16 -3.26
C LEU A 13 1.77 -22.00 -2.38
N ALA A 14 1.28 -23.12 -1.84
CA ALA A 14 0.30 -23.17 -0.76
C ALA A 14 0.95 -23.82 0.46
N ALA A 15 1.03 -23.12 1.60
CA ALA A 15 1.73 -23.64 2.78
C ALA A 15 1.05 -23.30 4.11
N THR A 16 1.08 -24.24 5.05
CA THR A 16 0.76 -24.01 6.47
C THR A 16 2.01 -24.28 7.29
N CYS A 17 2.59 -23.25 7.89
CA CYS A 17 3.88 -23.38 8.56
C CYS A 17 4.11 -22.28 9.59
N LEU A 18 5.23 -22.35 10.33
CA LEU A 18 5.58 -21.30 11.28
C LEU A 18 6.24 -20.10 10.56
N HIS A 19 7.11 -20.39 9.59
CA HIS A 19 7.81 -19.43 8.75
C HIS A 19 7.77 -19.87 7.29
N CYS A 20 7.31 -18.97 6.41
CA CYS A 20 7.30 -19.14 4.97
C CYS A 20 8.13 -18.03 4.31
N SER A 21 9.09 -18.43 3.47
CA SER A 21 9.90 -17.51 2.69
C SER A 21 10.06 -18.03 1.26
N LEU A 22 9.62 -17.22 0.29
CA LEU A 22 9.71 -17.55 -1.12
C LEU A 22 10.54 -16.48 -1.84
N ALA A 23 11.53 -16.92 -2.60
CA ALA A 23 12.33 -16.07 -3.47
C ALA A 23 12.22 -16.63 -4.90
N ALA A 24 11.69 -15.83 -5.84
CA ALA A 24 11.39 -16.35 -7.17
C ALA A 24 11.78 -15.38 -8.30
N ILE A 25 12.29 -15.96 -9.38
CA ILE A 25 12.45 -15.31 -10.69
C ILE A 25 11.61 -16.11 -11.69
N CYS A 26 10.45 -15.59 -12.06
CA CYS A 26 9.44 -16.33 -12.82
C CYS A 26 8.51 -15.42 -13.62
N LEU A 27 7.64 -15.99 -14.45
CA LEU A 27 6.61 -15.20 -15.14
C LEU A 27 5.47 -14.81 -14.18
N HIS A 28 5.03 -15.75 -13.35
CA HIS A 28 3.94 -15.56 -12.40
C HIS A 28 4.34 -16.14 -11.05
N CYS A 29 4.23 -15.34 -9.99
CA CYS A 29 4.49 -15.75 -8.62
C CYS A 29 3.22 -15.59 -7.79
N SER A 30 2.75 -16.67 -7.19
CA SER A 30 1.64 -16.64 -6.23
C SER A 30 1.99 -17.40 -4.96
N LEU A 31 1.76 -16.77 -3.82
CA LEU A 31 1.92 -17.41 -2.51
C LEU A 31 0.61 -17.27 -1.73
N ALA A 32 0.09 -18.41 -1.32
CA ALA A 32 -0.99 -18.49 -0.34
C ALA A 32 -0.46 -19.25 0.88
N ALA A 33 -0.45 -18.62 2.06
CA ALA A 33 0.02 -19.33 3.24
C ALA A 33 -0.75 -18.94 4.49
N THR A 34 -0.77 -19.84 5.47
CA THR A 34 -1.19 -19.52 6.84
C THR A 34 0.00 -19.78 7.76
N CYS A 35 0.62 -18.71 8.23
CA CYS A 35 1.85 -18.81 9.03
C CYS A 35 2.03 -17.63 10.00
N LEU A 36 2.95 -17.76 10.97
CA LEU A 36 3.27 -16.64 11.86
C LEU A 36 3.98 -15.53 11.08
N HIS A 37 4.97 -15.91 10.28
CA HIS A 37 5.76 -15.00 9.45
C HIS A 37 5.75 -15.44 7.99
N CYS A 38 5.48 -14.50 7.10
CA CYS A 38 5.58 -14.70 5.67
C CYS A 38 6.40 -13.59 5.00
N SER A 39 7.32 -14.01 4.13
CA SER A 39 8.10 -13.11 3.29
C SER A 39 8.11 -13.62 1.86
N LEU A 40 7.82 -12.74 0.90
CA LEU A 40 7.91 -13.05 -0.52
C LEU A 40 8.76 -11.98 -1.22
N ALA A 41 9.80 -12.43 -1.90
CA ALA A 41 10.65 -11.62 -2.77
C ALA A 41 10.55 -12.14 -4.21
N ALA A 42 10.05 -11.32 -5.13
CA ALA A 42 9.81 -11.77 -6.50
C ALA A 42 10.27 -10.76 -7.56
N THR A 43 10.87 -11.30 -8.61
CA THR A 43 11.09 -10.59 -9.88
C THR A 43 10.30 -11.33 -10.97
N CYS A 44 9.19 -10.74 -11.42
CA CYS A 44 8.24 -11.44 -12.29
C CYS A 44 7.36 -10.49 -13.11
N LEU A 45 6.51 -11.01 -14.01
CA LEU A 45 5.49 -10.16 -14.65
C LEU A 45 4.34 -9.88 -13.68
N HIS A 46 3.90 -10.92 -12.98
CA HIS A 46 2.79 -10.84 -12.02
C HIS A 46 3.18 -11.46 -10.69
N CYS A 47 2.91 -10.74 -9.60
CA CYS A 47 3.11 -11.21 -8.25
C CYS A 47 1.84 -11.05 -7.42
N SER A 48 1.41 -12.14 -6.77
CA SER A 48 0.32 -12.13 -5.81
C SER A 48 0.68 -12.82 -4.50
N LEU A 49 0.29 -12.22 -3.38
CA LEU A 49 0.41 -12.80 -2.05
C LEU A 49 -0.95 -12.67 -1.35
N ALA A 50 -1.51 -13.78 -0.86
CA ALA A 50 -2.85 -13.80 -0.26
C ALA A 50 -2.87 -14.65 1.00
N ALA A 51 -3.16 -14.06 2.18
CA ALA A 51 -3.02 -14.83 3.41
C ALA A 51 -3.39 -14.20 4.77
N THR A 52 -3.42 -15.07 5.79
CA THR A 52 -3.63 -14.81 7.21
C THR A 52 -2.32 -15.01 8.00
N TYR A 53 -1.81 -13.95 8.64
CA TYR A 53 -0.48 -13.97 9.29
C TYR A 53 -0.41 -13.18 10.61
N LEU A 54 0.70 -13.29 11.34
CA LEU A 54 1.04 -12.31 12.38
C LEU A 54 1.85 -11.16 11.75
N HIS A 55 2.84 -11.48 10.92
CA HIS A 55 3.63 -10.51 10.17
C HIS A 55 3.83 -10.91 8.71
N CYS A 56 3.67 -9.95 7.81
CA CYS A 56 3.72 -10.17 6.37
C CYS A 56 4.58 -9.12 5.68
N SER A 57 5.53 -9.56 4.85
CA SER A 57 6.36 -8.69 4.02
C SER A 57 6.42 -9.17 2.57
N MET A 58 6.26 -8.22 1.65
CA MET A 58 6.31 -8.47 0.22
C MET A 58 7.25 -7.46 -0.44
N ALA A 59 8.20 -7.95 -1.24
CA ALA A 59 9.10 -7.15 -2.05
C ALA A 59 9.02 -7.61 -3.52
N ALA A 60 8.53 -6.74 -4.40
CA ALA A 60 8.25 -7.10 -5.80
C ALA A 60 8.88 -6.13 -6.80
N ILE A 61 9.50 -6.68 -7.84
CA ILE A 61 9.82 -5.98 -9.09
C ILE A 61 9.01 -6.67 -10.20
N CYS A 62 7.94 -6.02 -10.67
CA CYS A 62 7.01 -6.66 -11.60
C CYS A 62 6.18 -5.71 -12.44
N LEU A 63 5.37 -6.20 -13.39
CA LEU A 63 4.38 -5.34 -14.04
C LEU A 63 3.17 -5.12 -13.13
N HIS A 64 2.71 -6.18 -12.46
CA HIS A 64 1.55 -6.14 -11.58
C HIS A 64 1.86 -6.80 -10.23
N CYS A 65 1.61 -6.07 -9.14
CA CYS A 65 1.76 -6.54 -7.77
C CYS A 65 0.42 -6.45 -7.04
N SER A 66 0.02 -7.55 -6.41
CA SER A 66 -1.12 -7.60 -5.51
C SER A 66 -0.78 -8.27 -4.19
N LEU A 67 -1.18 -7.63 -3.08
CA LEU A 67 -1.08 -8.20 -1.75
C LEU A 67 -2.44 -8.09 -1.04
N ALA A 68 -2.94 -9.22 -0.58
CA ALA A 68 -4.13 -9.33 0.26
C ALA A 68 -3.74 -9.98 1.59
N ALA A 69 -3.87 -9.25 2.69
CA ALA A 69 -3.40 -9.74 3.99
C ALA A 69 -4.38 -9.43 5.12
N THR A 70 -4.56 -10.40 6.02
CA THR A 70 -5.17 -10.20 7.33
C THR A 70 -4.13 -10.55 8.40
N CYS A 71 -3.55 -9.56 9.07
CA CYS A 71 -2.41 -9.77 9.97
C CYS A 71 -2.21 -8.67 11.02
N LEU A 72 -1.25 -8.78 11.95
CA LEU A 72 -0.95 -7.65 12.83
C LEU A 72 -0.15 -6.57 12.08
N HIS A 73 0.87 -7.00 11.34
CA HIS A 73 1.74 -6.11 10.57
C HIS A 73 1.83 -6.54 9.11
N CYS A 74 1.55 -5.61 8.21
CA CYS A 74 1.67 -5.80 6.78
C CYS A 74 2.57 -4.75 6.14
N SER A 75 3.50 -5.20 5.30
CA SER A 75 4.40 -4.34 4.54
C SER A 75 4.51 -4.78 3.09
N LEU A 76 4.34 -3.83 2.16
CA LEU A 76 4.56 -4.04 0.73
C LEU A 76 5.55 -2.99 0.19
N ALA A 77 6.61 -3.47 -0.44
CA ALA A 77 7.54 -2.67 -1.22
C ALA A 77 7.46 -3.12 -2.69
N ALA A 78 7.06 -2.23 -3.59
CA ALA A 78 6.86 -2.57 -4.99
C ALA A 78 7.47 -1.56 -5.97
N THR A 79 8.12 -2.08 -7.00
CA THR A 79 8.51 -1.35 -8.22
C THR A 79 7.75 -1.99 -9.39
N CYS A 80 6.70 -1.33 -9.88
CA CYS A 80 5.79 -1.94 -10.86
C CYS A 80 4.97 -0.95 -11.69
N LEU A 81 4.22 -1.41 -12.69
CA LEU A 81 3.25 -0.53 -13.37
C LEU A 81 2.00 -0.34 -12.51
N HIS A 82 1.50 -1.44 -11.92
CA HIS A 82 0.30 -1.46 -11.10
C HIS A 82 0.58 -2.13 -9.76
N CYS A 83 0.35 -1.40 -8.66
CA CYS A 83 0.44 -1.90 -7.30
C CYS A 83 -0.94 -1.87 -6.64
N SER A 84 -1.35 -2.97 -6.02
CA SER A 84 -2.58 -3.05 -5.25
C SER A 84 -2.35 -3.73 -3.90
N MET A 85 -2.88 -3.12 -2.85
CA MET A 85 -2.78 -3.62 -1.49
C MET A 85 -4.14 -3.60 -0.81
N ALA A 86 -4.55 -4.73 -0.25
CA ALA A 86 -5.75 -4.89 0.56
C ALA A 86 -5.37 -5.47 1.93
N ALA A 87 -5.51 -4.69 3.00
CA ALA A 87 -5.05 -5.07 4.33
C ALA A 87 -6.14 -4.92 5.40
N ILE A 88 -6.26 -5.93 6.27
CA ILE A 88 -6.93 -5.82 7.57
C ILE A 88 -5.88 -6.09 8.64
N CYS A 89 -5.40 -5.04 9.32
CA CYS A 89 -4.26 -5.19 10.23
C CYS A 89 -4.14 -4.12 11.30
N LEU A 90 -3.24 -4.28 12.28
CA LEU A 90 -2.95 -3.17 13.20
C LEU A 90 -2.10 -2.10 12.50
N HIS A 91 -1.08 -2.51 11.77
CA HIS A 91 -0.17 -1.63 11.06
C HIS A 91 -0.02 -2.04 9.59
N CYS A 92 -0.26 -1.09 8.69
CA CYS A 92 -0.10 -1.23 7.25
C CYS A 92 0.95 -0.24 6.74
N SER A 93 1.93 -0.73 5.98
CA SER A 93 2.88 0.10 5.25
C SER A 93 2.95 -0.28 3.78
N LEU A 94 2.84 0.71 2.91
CA LEU A 94 2.99 0.55 1.47
C LEU A 94 4.03 1.56 0.94
N ALA A 95 5.10 1.04 0.35
CA ALA A 95 6.10 1.79 -0.39
C ALA A 95 6.04 1.39 -1.87
N ALA A 96 5.65 2.31 -2.75
CA ALA A 96 5.44 1.98 -4.15
C ALA A 96 6.08 3.02 -5.10
N THR A 97 6.75 2.50 -6.12
CA THR A 97 7.18 3.24 -7.32
C THR A 97 6.43 2.66 -8.50
N CYS A 98 5.39 3.34 -8.99
CA CYS A 98 4.50 2.78 -10.00
C CYS A 98 3.73 3.79 -10.83
N LEU A 99 3.03 3.36 -11.89
CA LEU A 99 2.09 4.26 -12.58
C LEU A 99 0.81 4.42 -11.77
N HIS A 100 0.25 3.31 -11.31
CA HIS A 100 -0.98 3.26 -10.53
C HIS A 100 -0.76 2.51 -9.21
N CYS A 101 -1.17 3.15 -8.12
CA CYS A 101 -1.16 2.57 -6.79
C CYS A 101 -2.58 2.56 -6.21
N SER A 102 -3.03 1.44 -5.66
CA SER A 102 -4.26 1.36 -4.88
C SER A 102 -4.01 0.73 -3.52
N LEU A 103 -4.50 1.39 -2.47
CA LEU A 103 -4.44 0.88 -1.11
C LEU A 103 -5.85 0.91 -0.50
N ALA A 104 -6.31 -0.27 -0.08
CA ALA A 104 -7.50 -0.46 0.72
C ALA A 104 -7.06 -1.02 2.08
N ALA A 105 -7.26 -0.26 3.16
CA ALA A 105 -6.78 -0.69 4.47
C ALA A 105 -7.79 -0.42 5.59
N THR A 106 -8.02 -1.42 6.43
CA THR A 106 -8.70 -1.26 7.72
C THR A 106 -7.68 -1.54 8.82
N CYS A 107 -7.23 -0.48 9.50
CA CYS A 107 -6.12 -0.61 10.45
C CYS A 107 -6.07 0.45 11.56
N LEU A 108 -5.19 0.31 12.55
CA LEU A 108 -4.95 1.41 13.50
C LEU A 108 -4.02 2.46 12.88
N HIS A 109 -2.95 2.01 12.24
CA HIS A 109 -1.95 2.86 11.61
C HIS A 109 -1.74 2.47 10.15
N CYS A 110 -1.89 3.44 9.25
CA CYS A 110 -1.61 3.29 7.83
C CYS A 110 -0.50 4.27 7.44
N SER A 111 0.51 3.78 6.72
CA SER A 111 1.56 4.58 6.11
C SER A 111 1.66 4.26 4.63
N LEU A 112 1.63 5.30 3.80
CA LEU A 112 1.76 5.18 2.36
C LEU A 112 2.83 6.16 1.86
N ALA A 113 3.87 5.60 1.24
CA ALA A 113 4.91 6.35 0.55
C ALA A 113 4.86 5.96 -0.94
N ALA A 114 4.33 6.85 -1.77
CA ALA A 114 4.08 6.55 -3.17
C ALA A 114 4.73 7.58 -4.12
N THR A 115 5.44 7.06 -5.10
CA THR A 115 5.90 7.81 -6.28
C THR A 115 5.15 7.24 -7.47
N CYS A 116 4.02 7.86 -7.80
CA CYS A 116 3.16 7.36 -8.87
C CYS A 116 2.45 8.46 -9.65
N LEU A 117 1.76 8.10 -10.73
CA LEU A 117 0.99 9.04 -11.54
C LEU A 117 -0.47 9.13 -11.07
N HIS A 118 -1.02 8.00 -10.63
CA HIS A 118 -2.33 7.89 -10.02
C HIS A 118 -2.27 7.08 -8.71
N CYS A 119 -2.93 7.57 -7.67
CA CYS A 119 -3.03 6.88 -6.39
C CYS A 119 -4.44 6.95 -5.84
N SER A 120 -4.99 5.80 -5.48
CA SER A 120 -6.26 5.69 -4.77
C SER A 120 -6.03 5.13 -3.37
N LEU A 121 -6.50 5.86 -2.36
CA LEU A 121 -6.47 5.41 -0.97
C LEU A 121 -7.90 5.34 -0.45
N ALA A 122 -8.30 4.15 -0.02
CA ALA A 122 -9.51 3.90 0.74
C ALA A 122 -9.11 3.32 2.10
N ALA A 123 -9.02 4.16 3.12
CA ALA A 123 -8.52 3.73 4.42
C ALA A 123 -9.49 4.09 5.55
N THR A 124 -9.73 3.11 6.42
CA THR A 124 -10.40 3.31 7.71
C THR A 124 -9.37 3.06 8.81
N CYS A 125 -8.76 4.12 9.32
CA CYS A 125 -7.73 3.98 10.35
C CYS A 125 -7.64 5.14 11.33
N LEU A 126 -7.06 4.91 12.50
CA LEU A 126 -6.96 5.96 13.53
C LEU A 126 -5.93 7.02 13.12
N HIS A 127 -4.78 6.58 12.62
CA HIS A 127 -3.70 7.42 12.11
C HIS A 127 -3.35 7.04 10.68
N CYS A 128 -3.27 8.04 9.79
CA CYS A 128 -2.81 7.87 8.42
C CYS A 128 -1.68 8.85 8.11
N SER A 129 -0.55 8.36 7.60
CA SER A 129 0.52 9.18 7.03
C SER A 129 0.68 8.90 5.54
N LEU A 130 0.63 9.96 4.73
CA LEU A 130 0.74 9.89 3.29
C LEU A 130 1.87 10.79 2.79
N ALA A 131 2.84 10.20 2.11
CA ALA A 131 3.90 10.90 1.40
C ALA A 131 3.78 10.56 -0.10
N ALA A 132 3.48 11.57 -0.92
CA ALA A 132 3.16 11.38 -2.33
C ALA A 132 3.95 12.34 -3.22
N THR A 133 4.52 11.85 -4.31
CA THR A 133 5.23 12.70 -5.29
C THR A 133 4.64 12.52 -6.69
N ARG A 134 4.22 13.65 -7.31
CA ARG A 134 3.64 13.80 -8.68
C ARG A 134 2.29 13.13 -8.98
N LEU A 135 1.18 13.52 -8.30
CA LEU A 135 -0.05 12.71 -8.32
C LEU A 135 -1.39 13.40 -8.58
N HIS A 136 -2.26 12.70 -9.32
CA HIS A 136 -3.71 12.69 -9.07
C HIS A 136 -4.00 11.67 -7.95
N CYS A 137 -4.43 12.16 -6.79
CA CYS A 137 -4.82 11.35 -5.64
C CYS A 137 -6.34 11.39 -5.42
N SER A 138 -6.95 10.22 -5.21
CA SER A 138 -8.31 10.13 -4.67
C SER A 138 -8.25 9.53 -3.26
N LEU A 139 -8.59 10.33 -2.25
CA LEU A 139 -8.59 9.92 -0.86
C LEU A 139 -10.02 9.77 -0.34
N ALA A 140 -10.40 8.56 0.05
CA ALA A 140 -11.62 8.29 0.80
C ALA A 140 -11.21 7.74 2.17
N ALA A 141 -11.31 8.58 3.18
CA ALA A 141 -10.64 8.34 4.45
C ALA A 141 -11.56 8.67 5.63
N THR A 142 -11.85 7.66 6.44
CA THR A 142 -12.42 7.84 7.79
C THR A 142 -11.26 7.71 8.79
N HIS A 143 -10.65 8.85 9.13
CA HIS A 143 -9.51 8.90 10.05
C HIS A 143 -9.80 9.75 11.28
N LEU A 144 -9.02 9.58 12.35
CA LEU A 144 -9.04 10.51 13.48
C LEU A 144 -7.96 11.58 13.28
N HIS A 145 -6.77 11.18 12.80
CA HIS A 145 -5.66 12.06 12.43
C HIS A 145 -5.02 11.63 11.11
N CYS A 146 -4.80 12.59 10.20
CA CYS A 146 -4.12 12.38 8.93
C CYS A 146 -3.01 13.42 8.70
N SER A 147 -1.83 12.97 8.27
CA SER A 147 -0.73 13.83 7.80
C SER A 147 -0.45 13.57 6.31
N LEU A 148 -0.46 14.63 5.52
CA LEU A 148 -0.19 14.56 4.07
C LEU A 148 1.04 15.41 3.73
N ALA A 149 2.03 14.82 3.06
CA ALA A 149 3.17 15.50 2.47
C ALA A 149 3.16 15.30 0.94
N ALA A 150 3.06 16.38 0.18
CA ALA A 150 2.98 16.32 -1.28
C ALA A 150 3.81 17.39 -2.01
N THR A 151 4.44 17.00 -3.12
CA THR A 151 5.28 17.88 -3.96
C THR A 151 4.56 18.45 -5.18
N ARG A 152 3.64 17.70 -5.81
CA ARG A 152 2.77 18.12 -6.92
C ARG A 152 1.47 17.30 -6.85
N LEU A 153 0.30 17.94 -6.65
CA LEU A 153 -0.93 17.24 -6.26
C LEU A 153 -2.21 17.84 -6.87
N HIS A 154 -2.96 17.00 -7.60
CA HIS A 154 -4.42 17.13 -7.74
C HIS A 154 -5.06 16.12 -6.81
N CYS A 155 -5.83 16.59 -5.82
CA CYS A 155 -6.43 15.69 -4.87
C CYS A 155 -7.92 15.96 -4.69
N SER A 156 -8.71 14.90 -4.83
CA SER A 156 -10.09 14.87 -4.36
C SER A 156 -10.10 14.19 -2.99
N LEU A 157 -10.38 14.96 -1.94
CA LEU A 157 -10.46 14.45 -0.57
C LEU A 157 -11.92 14.35 -0.12
N ALA A 158 -12.28 13.18 0.41
CA ALA A 158 -13.46 12.99 1.23
C ALA A 158 -12.99 12.55 2.63
N LEU A 159 -13.00 13.50 3.57
CA LEU A 159 -12.55 13.32 4.96
C LEU A 159 -13.70 13.54 5.93
N PHE A 160 -13.70 12.75 7.00
CA PHE A 160 -14.67 12.88 8.11
C PHE A 160 -14.07 13.43 9.41
N SER A 161 -12.79 13.85 9.43
CA SER A 161 -12.08 14.37 10.62
C SER A 161 -10.92 15.34 10.28
N THR A 162 -10.15 15.74 11.30
CA THR A 162 -8.99 16.65 11.23
C THR A 162 -7.84 16.10 10.38
N CYS A 163 -7.30 16.93 9.48
CA CYS A 163 -6.19 16.56 8.60
C CYS A 163 -5.18 17.71 8.49
N LEU A 164 -3.91 17.41 8.72
CA LEU A 164 -2.81 18.33 8.51
C LEU A 164 -2.22 18.12 7.12
N VAL A 165 -2.22 19.17 6.29
CA VAL A 165 -1.68 19.11 4.93
C VAL A 165 -0.43 19.98 4.82
N VAL A 166 0.70 19.34 4.52
CA VAL A 166 1.99 19.99 4.27
C VAL A 166 2.31 19.86 2.78
N CYS A 167 2.27 20.99 2.08
CA CYS A 167 2.70 21.05 0.68
C CYS A 167 4.10 21.66 0.60
N SER A 168 4.90 21.25 -0.39
CA SER A 168 6.25 21.82 -0.60
C SER A 168 6.25 23.35 -0.84
N PHE A 169 5.08 23.97 -1.06
CA PHE A 169 4.89 25.41 -1.25
C PHE A 169 4.21 26.12 -0.05
N GLY A 170 3.94 25.41 1.06
CA GLY A 170 3.34 25.99 2.26
C GLY A 170 2.69 24.95 3.19
N VAL A 171 2.65 25.26 4.49
CA VAL A 171 1.97 24.46 5.52
C VAL A 171 0.54 24.96 5.68
N PHE A 172 -0.46 24.12 5.46
CA PHE A 172 -1.87 24.48 5.63
C PHE A 172 -2.52 23.57 6.69
N LEU A 173 -3.00 24.18 7.78
CA LEU A 173 -3.73 23.46 8.82
C LEU A 173 -5.24 23.52 8.51
N LEU A 174 -5.80 22.43 7.97
CA LEU A 174 -7.21 22.36 7.58
C LEU A 174 -8.00 21.50 8.57
N ILE A 175 -8.82 22.16 9.40
CA ILE A 175 -9.69 21.49 10.36
C ILE A 175 -11.03 21.22 9.67
N PHE A 176 -11.29 19.97 9.28
CA PHE A 176 -12.56 19.58 8.64
C PHE A 176 -13.59 19.11 9.67
N LYS A 177 -14.84 19.57 9.50
CA LYS A 177 -16.01 19.07 10.22
C LYS A 177 -16.82 18.18 9.27
N SER A 178 -17.20 16.99 9.73
CA SER A 178 -17.84 15.88 9.01
C SER A 178 -18.75 16.25 7.83
N GLY A 179 -18.49 15.68 6.65
CA GLY A 179 -19.48 15.57 5.55
C GLY A 179 -19.23 16.35 4.25
N GLN A 180 -18.07 16.99 4.05
CA GLN A 180 -17.80 17.85 2.87
C GLN A 180 -16.80 17.20 1.90
N LYS A 181 -17.14 17.14 0.60
CA LYS A 181 -16.19 16.82 -0.49
C LYS A 181 -15.44 18.09 -0.88
N LEU A 182 -14.12 18.10 -0.81
CA LEU A 182 -13.29 19.21 -1.29
C LEU A 182 -12.36 18.74 -2.42
N HIS A 183 -12.27 19.58 -3.46
CA HIS A 183 -11.31 19.43 -4.53
C HIS A 183 -10.18 20.43 -4.31
N PHE A 184 -8.94 19.94 -4.22
CA PHE A 184 -7.74 20.76 -4.12
C PHE A 184 -6.97 20.74 -5.43
N TYR A 185 -6.75 21.93 -5.99
CA TYR A 185 -5.87 22.16 -7.13
C TYR A 185 -4.64 22.90 -6.60
N VAL A 186 -3.55 22.17 -6.32
CA VAL A 186 -2.24 22.79 -6.10
C VAL A 186 -1.55 22.87 -7.46
N MET A 187 -1.92 23.88 -8.26
CA MET A 187 -1.14 24.24 -9.45
C MET A 187 0.08 25.03 -9.03
N LEU A 188 1.24 24.67 -9.57
CA LEU A 188 2.38 25.57 -9.65
C LEU A 188 2.73 25.79 -11.13
N LEU A 189 2.98 27.06 -11.45
CA LEU A 189 3.70 27.50 -12.65
C LEU A 189 5.09 26.87 -12.69
#